data_AF-A0A935YHJ0-F1
#
_entry.id   AF-A0A935YHJ0-F1
#
_cell.length_a   1.000
_cell.length_b   1.000
_cell.length_c   1.000
_cell.angle_alpha   90.00
_cell.angle_beta   90.00
_cell.angle_gamma   90.00
#
_symmetry.space_group_name_H-M   'P 1'
#
loop_
_entity.id
_entity.type
_entity.pdbx_description
1 polymer ?
#
loop_
_entity_poly.entity_id
_entity_poly.type
_entity_poly.pdbx_seq_one_letter_code
_entity_poly.pdbx_strand_id
1 'polypeptide(L)'
;MGKILGNASKPYAKVTWRGHRFDNRTVSALKWAERHYIAVAPKKRGPWRIGQGSYSDGSLSAGTHSGGGAVDIMFAGLTRKQRRATVKWLRRAGFAAWAREGALWGANGSNDHAHAVLRGHRTASPGAKAQVNSYERYRDGLAGDNYDSTWRPSKSRRWSHRKNRPIEGK
;
A
#
# COMPACT_ATOMS: atom_id res chain seq x y z
N MET A 1 -7.41 -4.01 -34.17
CA MET A 1 -6.84 -3.47 -32.89
C MET A 1 -7.34 -4.33 -31.73
N GLY A 2 -6.54 -5.29 -31.27
CA GLY A 2 -6.95 -6.25 -30.24
C GLY A 2 -7.19 -5.57 -28.89
N LYS A 3 -8.37 -5.82 -28.29
CA LYS A 3 -8.68 -5.43 -26.90
C LYS A 3 -7.56 -5.95 -26.00
N ILE A 4 -6.86 -5.05 -25.30
CA ILE A 4 -6.06 -5.42 -24.14
C ILE A 4 -7.05 -5.97 -23.10
N LEU A 5 -7.26 -7.28 -23.11
CA LEU A 5 -8.01 -8.02 -22.10
C LEU A 5 -7.17 -8.03 -20.82
N GLY A 6 -7.04 -6.90 -20.15
CA GLY A 6 -6.42 -6.91 -18.83
C GLY A 6 -7.32 -7.62 -17.81
N ASN A 7 -6.77 -7.90 -16.62
CA ASN A 7 -7.29 -8.82 -15.63
C ASN A 7 -8.81 -8.70 -15.41
N ALA A 8 -9.58 -9.62 -16.01
CA ALA A 8 -11.04 -9.66 -15.96
C ALA A 8 -11.59 -10.31 -14.67
N SER A 9 -10.71 -10.54 -13.67
CA SER A 9 -11.11 -11.19 -12.41
C SER A 9 -12.08 -10.33 -11.60
N LYS A 10 -12.83 -10.98 -10.70
CA LYS A 10 -13.67 -10.34 -9.66
C LYS A 10 -12.75 -9.49 -8.76
N PRO A 11 -12.66 -8.16 -8.92
CA PRO A 11 -11.60 -7.36 -8.29
C PRO A 11 -11.71 -7.32 -6.77
N TYR A 12 -12.92 -7.43 -6.24
CA TYR A 12 -13.20 -7.40 -4.79
C TYR A 12 -13.47 -8.79 -4.20
N ALA A 13 -13.29 -9.86 -4.97
CA ALA A 13 -13.35 -11.20 -4.40
C ALA A 13 -12.20 -11.37 -3.40
N LYS A 14 -12.55 -11.80 -2.19
CA LYS A 14 -11.59 -12.02 -1.11
C LYS A 14 -10.67 -13.19 -1.46
N VAL A 15 -9.38 -13.05 -1.16
CA VAL A 15 -8.35 -14.04 -1.39
C VAL A 15 -7.40 -14.07 -0.20
N THR A 16 -6.75 -15.21 0.04
CA THR A 16 -5.62 -15.29 0.96
C THR A 16 -4.33 -15.25 0.14
N TRP A 17 -3.43 -14.32 0.44
CA TRP A 17 -2.14 -14.19 -0.23
C TRP A 17 -1.04 -14.01 0.81
N ARG A 18 -0.03 -14.89 0.77
CA ARG A 18 1.07 -14.97 1.77
C ARG A 18 0.56 -15.03 3.22
N GLY A 19 -0.50 -15.80 3.47
CA GLY A 19 -1.05 -15.98 4.81
C GLY A 19 -2.01 -14.88 5.29
N HIS A 20 -2.20 -13.79 4.54
CA HIS A 20 -3.10 -12.69 4.94
C HIS A 20 -4.29 -12.55 4.00
N ARG A 21 -5.39 -12.03 4.54
CA ARG A 21 -6.61 -11.73 3.78
C ARG A 21 -6.42 -10.47 2.94
N PHE A 22 -6.94 -10.52 1.72
CA PHE A 22 -6.95 -9.43 0.74
C PHE A 22 -8.13 -9.57 -0.21
N ASP A 23 -8.20 -8.71 -1.21
CA ASP A 23 -8.94 -8.93 -2.46
C ASP A 23 -8.00 -8.92 -3.67
N ASN A 24 -8.50 -9.44 -4.80
CA ASN A 24 -7.73 -9.53 -6.04
C ASN A 24 -7.18 -8.18 -6.53
N ARG A 25 -7.92 -7.09 -6.31
CA ARG A 25 -7.50 -5.74 -6.69
C ARG A 25 -6.27 -5.32 -5.90
N THR A 26 -6.31 -5.49 -4.59
CA THR A 26 -5.20 -5.17 -3.69
C THR A 26 -3.96 -6.00 -4.01
N VAL A 27 -4.11 -7.32 -4.16
CA VAL A 27 -3.00 -8.22 -4.50
C VAL A 27 -2.39 -7.87 -5.86
N SER A 28 -3.20 -7.56 -6.88
CA SER A 28 -2.69 -7.20 -8.20
C SER A 28 -1.83 -5.93 -8.17
N ALA A 29 -2.23 -4.93 -7.38
CA ALA A 29 -1.47 -3.70 -7.20
C ALA A 29 -0.16 -3.95 -6.44
N LEU A 30 -0.19 -4.79 -5.40
CA LEU A 30 1.00 -5.15 -4.61
C LEU A 30 2.01 -5.95 -5.44
N LYS A 31 1.56 -6.93 -6.21
CA LYS A 31 2.41 -7.70 -7.13
C LYS A 31 3.10 -6.78 -8.14
N TRP A 32 2.38 -5.79 -8.68
CA TRP A 32 2.98 -4.81 -9.57
C TRP A 32 4.02 -3.96 -8.85
N ALA A 33 3.71 -3.42 -7.67
CA ALA A 33 4.61 -2.58 -6.89
C ALA A 33 5.91 -3.32 -6.51
N GLU A 34 5.76 -4.53 -5.97
CA GLU A 34 6.86 -5.39 -5.54
C GLU A 34 7.77 -5.78 -6.71
N ARG A 35 7.19 -6.18 -7.85
CA ARG A 35 7.96 -6.54 -9.05
C ARG A 35 8.89 -5.40 -9.48
N HIS A 36 8.38 -4.16 -9.49
CA HIS A 36 9.19 -3.00 -9.88
C HIS A 36 10.17 -2.57 -8.79
N TYR A 37 9.81 -2.74 -7.52
CA TYR A 37 10.74 -2.56 -6.41
C TYR A 37 11.96 -3.48 -6.55
N ILE A 38 11.73 -4.77 -6.81
CA ILE A 38 12.78 -5.78 -7.00
C ILE A 38 13.60 -5.47 -8.26
N ALA A 39 12.94 -5.19 -9.39
CA ALA A 39 13.59 -4.98 -10.68
C ALA A 39 14.63 -3.84 -10.69
N VAL A 40 14.48 -2.83 -9.82
CA VAL A 40 15.47 -1.75 -9.70
C VAL A 40 16.81 -2.23 -9.10
N ALA A 41 16.81 -3.28 -8.29
CA ALA A 41 18.02 -3.83 -7.68
C ALA A 41 17.85 -5.33 -7.37
N PRO A 42 17.76 -6.20 -8.39
CA PRO A 42 17.34 -7.60 -8.23
C PRO A 42 18.30 -8.42 -7.36
N LYS A 43 19.59 -8.09 -7.36
CA LYS A 43 20.60 -8.73 -6.49
C LYS A 43 20.50 -8.34 -5.01
N LYS A 44 19.74 -7.28 -4.67
CA LYS A 44 19.67 -6.70 -3.32
C LYS A 44 18.26 -6.63 -2.75
N ARG A 45 17.24 -7.06 -3.49
CA ARG A 45 15.83 -6.88 -3.11
C ARG A 45 15.08 -8.17 -3.37
N GLY A 46 14.46 -8.68 -2.32
CA GLY A 46 13.52 -9.78 -2.40
C GLY A 46 12.07 -9.31 -2.27
N PRO A 47 11.14 -10.29 -2.22
CA PRO A 47 9.75 -10.04 -1.89
C PRO A 47 9.58 -9.34 -0.54
N TRP A 48 8.54 -8.53 -0.44
CA TRP A 48 8.14 -7.87 0.80
C TRP A 48 7.50 -8.85 1.77
N ARG A 49 7.79 -8.65 3.06
CA ARG A 49 7.13 -9.33 4.17
C ARG A 49 5.87 -8.54 4.55
N ILE A 50 4.72 -9.20 4.49
CA ILE A 50 3.45 -8.63 4.94
C ILE A 50 3.41 -8.71 6.47
N GLY A 51 3.11 -7.60 7.13
CA GLY A 51 2.81 -7.56 8.56
C GLY A 51 1.32 -7.76 8.79
N GLN A 52 0.48 -7.01 8.07
CA GLN A 52 -0.96 -7.08 8.16
C GLN A 52 -1.61 -6.91 6.79
N GLY A 53 -2.66 -7.70 6.53
CA GLY A 53 -3.45 -7.62 5.29
C GLY A 53 -4.77 -6.89 5.46
N SER A 54 -5.54 -6.82 4.38
CA SER A 54 -6.91 -6.29 4.39
C SER A 54 -7.88 -7.24 5.10
N TYR A 55 -9.07 -6.77 5.46
CA TYR A 55 -10.10 -7.56 6.15
C TYR A 55 -9.55 -8.30 7.38
N SER A 56 -8.74 -7.61 8.18
CA SER A 56 -8.23 -8.11 9.46
C SER A 56 -8.67 -7.20 10.59
N ASP A 57 -9.15 -7.81 11.68
CA ASP A 57 -9.64 -7.12 12.86
C ASP A 57 -8.48 -6.90 13.83
N GLY A 58 -8.01 -5.66 13.92
CA GLY A 58 -7.04 -5.23 14.91
C GLY A 58 -7.39 -3.84 15.42
N SER A 59 -7.60 -3.71 16.73
CA SER A 59 -7.80 -2.42 17.43
C SER A 59 -6.61 -1.47 17.25
N LEU A 60 -5.40 -2.03 17.13
CA LEU A 60 -4.13 -1.30 17.01
C LEU A 60 -3.99 -0.48 15.71
N SER A 61 -4.79 -0.78 14.68
CA SER A 61 -4.74 -0.07 13.39
C SER A 61 -5.90 0.92 13.22
N ALA A 62 -6.61 1.26 14.30
CA ALA A 62 -7.79 2.12 14.30
C ALA A 62 -8.86 1.68 13.27
N GLY A 63 -8.96 0.36 13.03
CA GLY A 63 -9.89 -0.22 12.06
C GLY A 63 -9.57 0.06 10.58
N THR A 64 -8.40 0.60 10.23
CA THR A 64 -8.04 0.89 8.83
C THR A 64 -7.94 -0.40 7.99
N HIS A 65 -7.66 -1.55 8.62
CA HIS A 65 -7.59 -2.86 7.96
C HIS A 65 -8.89 -3.67 7.97
N SER A 66 -9.99 -3.18 8.54
CA SER A 66 -11.27 -3.92 8.56
C SER A 66 -11.93 -4.05 7.17
N GLY A 67 -11.47 -3.25 6.20
CA GLY A 67 -11.90 -3.30 4.80
C GLY A 67 -10.80 -3.75 3.84
N GLY A 68 -11.10 -3.64 2.54
CA GLY A 68 -10.18 -3.93 1.44
C GLY A 68 -9.18 -2.81 1.15
N GLY A 69 -8.04 -3.12 0.55
CA GLY A 69 -7.08 -2.14 0.06
C GLY A 69 -5.98 -1.74 1.03
N ALA A 70 -6.06 -2.12 2.30
CA ALA A 70 -5.05 -1.83 3.31
C ALA A 70 -3.97 -2.93 3.39
N VAL A 71 -2.73 -2.54 3.65
CA VAL A 71 -1.59 -3.43 3.86
C VAL A 71 -0.50 -2.76 4.68
N ASP A 72 0.14 -3.54 5.55
CA ASP A 72 1.37 -3.18 6.22
C ASP A 72 2.52 -4.04 5.69
N ILE A 73 3.61 -3.38 5.27
CA ILE A 73 4.83 -4.02 4.78
C ILE A 73 5.95 -3.81 5.79
N MET A 74 6.47 -4.88 6.38
CA MET A 74 7.49 -4.78 7.42
C MET A 74 8.82 -4.25 6.86
N PHE A 75 9.49 -3.40 7.63
CA PHE A 75 10.82 -2.87 7.30
C PHE A 75 11.98 -3.67 7.90
N ALA A 76 11.70 -4.71 8.69
CA ALA A 76 12.73 -5.61 9.20
C ALA A 76 13.60 -6.17 8.06
N GLY A 77 14.92 -6.04 8.18
CA GLY A 77 15.88 -6.43 7.15
C GLY A 77 16.00 -5.44 5.96
N LEU A 78 15.26 -4.33 5.94
CA LEU A 78 15.38 -3.29 4.92
C LEU A 78 16.24 -2.12 5.42
N THR A 79 17.22 -1.74 4.60
CA THR A 79 17.97 -0.48 4.73
C THR A 79 17.05 0.73 4.55
N ARG A 80 17.42 1.90 5.08
CA ARG A 80 16.67 3.16 4.91
C ARG A 80 16.37 3.48 3.43
N LYS A 81 17.28 3.16 2.50
CA LYS A 81 17.07 3.32 1.06
C LYS A 81 15.99 2.37 0.51
N GLN A 82 15.95 1.13 0.98
CA GLN A 82 14.91 0.15 0.62
C GLN A 82 13.54 0.53 1.23
N ARG A 83 13.50 1.04 2.46
CA ARG A 83 12.26 1.54 3.09
C ARG A 83 11.63 2.68 2.28
N ARG A 84 12.43 3.71 1.94
CA ARG A 84 11.99 4.79 1.03
C ARG A 84 11.54 4.28 -0.34
N ALA A 85 12.24 3.30 -0.89
CA ALA A 85 11.87 2.70 -2.16
C ALA A 85 10.56 1.90 -2.08
N THR A 86 10.26 1.28 -0.93
CA THR A 86 8.99 0.58 -0.68
C THR A 86 7.82 1.55 -0.74
N VAL A 87 7.87 2.64 0.04
CA VAL A 87 6.86 3.72 -0.01
C VAL A 87 6.72 4.29 -1.43
N LYS A 88 7.84 4.56 -2.11
CA LYS A 88 7.86 5.05 -3.50
C LYS A 88 7.09 4.12 -4.46
N TRP A 89 7.33 2.81 -4.40
CA TRP A 89 6.69 1.88 -5.34
C TRP A 89 5.23 1.61 -4.99
N LEU A 90 4.85 1.63 -3.71
CA LEU A 90 3.45 1.63 -3.30
C LEU A 90 2.71 2.87 -3.83
N ARG A 91 3.28 4.07 -3.67
CA ARG A 91 2.70 5.32 -4.23
C ARG A 91 2.61 5.29 -5.75
N ARG A 92 3.61 4.74 -6.44
CA ARG A 92 3.56 4.55 -7.91
C ARG A 92 2.47 3.58 -8.34
N ALA A 93 2.18 2.56 -7.55
CA ALA A 93 1.07 1.64 -7.79
C ALA A 93 -0.31 2.29 -7.55
N GLY A 94 -0.35 3.39 -6.82
CA GLY A 94 -1.56 4.15 -6.50
C GLY A 94 -2.11 3.90 -5.11
N PHE A 95 -1.24 3.49 -4.17
CA PHE A 95 -1.55 3.53 -2.75
C PHE A 95 -1.27 4.92 -2.17
N ALA A 96 -2.11 5.36 -1.24
CA ALA A 96 -1.71 6.29 -0.20
C ALA A 96 -0.83 5.50 0.78
N ALA A 97 0.45 5.83 0.90
CA ALA A 97 1.39 5.01 1.66
C ALA A 97 2.35 5.86 2.46
N TRP A 98 2.67 5.47 3.69
CA TRP A 98 3.55 6.18 4.62
C TRP A 98 4.54 5.21 5.26
N ALA A 99 5.72 5.70 5.61
CA ALA A 99 6.60 5.01 6.55
C ALA A 99 6.11 5.28 7.98
N ARG A 100 5.96 4.22 8.76
CA ARG A 100 5.64 4.23 10.18
C ARG A 100 6.89 3.73 10.90
N GLU A 101 7.70 4.66 11.39
CA GLU A 101 9.02 4.39 11.96
C GLU A 101 9.24 5.13 13.29
N GLY A 102 10.06 4.55 14.17
CA GLY A 102 10.45 5.16 15.44
C GLY A 102 9.59 4.75 16.63
N ALA A 103 9.83 5.38 17.79
CA ALA A 103 9.31 4.92 19.08
C ALA A 103 7.78 4.80 19.15
N LEU A 104 7.05 5.64 18.41
CA LEU A 104 5.59 5.58 18.31
C LEU A 104 5.06 4.27 17.71
N TRP A 105 5.90 3.57 16.94
CA TRP A 105 5.51 2.36 16.22
C TRP A 105 6.07 1.10 16.83
N GLY A 106 7.02 1.20 17.76
CA GLY A 106 7.58 0.09 18.52
C GLY A 106 8.97 0.42 19.04
N ALA A 107 9.35 -0.23 20.15
CA ALA A 107 10.71 -0.11 20.68
C ALA A 107 11.73 -0.65 19.67
N ASN A 108 12.82 0.10 19.46
CA ASN A 108 13.94 -0.28 18.58
C ASN A 108 13.51 -0.67 17.15
N GLY A 109 12.44 -0.05 16.63
CA GLY A 109 11.93 -0.30 15.27
C GLY A 109 11.34 -1.69 15.06
N SER A 110 10.94 -2.38 16.14
CA SER A 110 10.36 -3.74 16.12
C SER A 110 9.12 -3.84 15.23
N ASN A 111 8.41 -2.73 15.05
CA ASN A 111 7.26 -2.61 14.18
C ASN A 111 7.39 -1.39 13.25
N ASP A 112 8.60 -1.12 12.78
CA ASP A 112 8.81 -0.24 11.62
C ASP A 112 8.19 -0.90 10.38
N HIS A 113 7.30 -0.18 9.69
CA HIS A 113 6.61 -0.69 8.50
C HIS A 113 6.21 0.43 7.53
N ALA A 114 5.86 0.06 6.30
CA ALA A 114 5.07 0.92 5.44
C ALA A 114 3.58 0.58 5.62
N HIS A 115 2.79 1.56 6.05
CA HIS A 115 1.33 1.47 6.03
C HIS A 115 0.81 2.02 4.70
N ALA A 116 -0.08 1.29 4.03
CA ALA A 116 -0.59 1.68 2.73
C ALA A 116 -2.07 1.32 2.51
N VAL A 117 -2.82 2.26 1.94
CA VAL A 117 -4.23 2.11 1.54
C VAL A 117 -4.39 2.37 0.05
N LEU A 118 -4.98 1.42 -0.68
CA LEU A 118 -5.19 1.57 -2.11
C LEU A 118 -6.24 2.66 -2.40
N ARG A 119 -5.88 3.66 -3.22
CA ARG A 119 -6.76 4.79 -3.50
C ARG A 119 -8.02 4.36 -4.26
N GLY A 120 -9.16 4.95 -3.88
CA GLY A 120 -10.46 4.66 -4.49
C GLY A 120 -10.90 3.21 -4.34
N HIS A 121 -10.51 2.54 -3.25
CA HIS A 121 -10.92 1.16 -2.97
C HIS A 121 -12.34 1.10 -2.42
N ARG A 122 -13.26 0.43 -3.13
CA ARG A 122 -14.70 0.46 -2.82
C ARG A 122 -15.01 -0.08 -1.42
N THR A 123 -14.35 -1.16 -1.05
CA THR A 123 -14.56 -1.87 0.23
C THR A 123 -13.59 -1.44 1.32
N ALA A 124 -12.82 -0.35 1.14
CA ALA A 124 -11.99 0.19 2.21
C ALA A 124 -12.86 0.62 3.40
N SER A 125 -12.32 0.46 4.61
CA SER A 125 -12.99 0.91 5.83
C SER A 125 -13.11 2.43 5.88
N PRO A 126 -14.01 2.98 6.70
CA PRO A 126 -14.12 4.43 6.88
C PRO A 126 -12.81 5.10 7.30
N GLY A 127 -12.07 4.50 8.25
CA GLY A 127 -10.76 5.01 8.68
C GLY A 127 -9.73 5.02 7.54
N ALA A 128 -9.67 3.95 6.75
CA ALA A 128 -8.77 3.89 5.59
C ALA A 128 -9.12 4.94 4.52
N LYS A 129 -10.41 5.20 4.28
CA LYS A 129 -10.86 6.27 3.38
C LYS A 129 -10.48 7.65 3.90
N ALA A 130 -10.61 7.90 5.21
CA ALA A 130 -10.17 9.14 5.83
C ALA A 130 -8.66 9.37 5.64
N GLN A 131 -7.84 8.33 5.84
CA GLN A 131 -6.40 8.41 5.59
C GLN A 131 -6.06 8.69 4.12
N VAL A 132 -6.79 8.11 3.16
CA VAL A 132 -6.63 8.45 1.75
C VAL A 132 -6.93 9.93 1.51
N ASN A 133 -7.97 10.49 2.13
CA ASN A 133 -8.27 11.92 2.00
C ASN A 133 -7.13 12.79 2.59
N SER A 134 -6.58 12.42 3.74
CA SER A 134 -5.38 13.04 4.31
C SER A 134 -4.18 12.95 3.36
N TYR A 135 -3.97 11.80 2.74
CA TYR A 135 -2.95 11.64 1.71
C TYR A 135 -3.13 12.64 0.57
N GLU A 136 -4.34 12.83 0.02
CA GLU A 136 -4.57 13.81 -1.05
C GLU A 136 -4.23 15.25 -0.64
N ARG A 137 -4.36 15.58 0.66
CA ARG A 137 -3.99 16.89 1.22
C ARG A 137 -2.52 16.99 1.66
N TYR A 138 -1.67 16.05 1.25
CA TYR A 138 -0.25 15.98 1.63
C TYR A 138 -0.04 15.81 3.15
N ARG A 139 -0.90 15.00 3.78
CA ARG A 139 -0.85 14.73 5.22
C ARG A 139 -0.47 13.29 5.55
N ASP A 140 -0.12 13.06 6.82
CA ASP A 140 0.40 11.80 7.35
C ASP A 140 -0.68 10.75 7.67
N GLY A 141 -1.96 11.11 7.62
CA GLY A 141 -3.08 10.20 7.90
C GLY A 141 -3.14 9.72 9.35
N LEU A 142 -2.54 10.45 10.29
CA LEU A 142 -2.66 10.22 11.73
C LEU A 142 -3.63 11.24 12.34
N ALA A 143 -3.94 11.10 13.63
CA ALA A 143 -4.88 11.99 14.33
C ALA A 143 -4.50 13.48 14.24
N GLY A 144 -3.20 13.80 14.25
CA GLY A 144 -2.70 15.18 14.09
C GLY A 144 -2.71 15.70 12.65
N ASP A 145 -2.95 14.84 11.66
CA ASP A 145 -2.96 15.16 10.22
C ASP A 145 -1.76 16.02 9.80
N ASN A 146 -0.55 15.70 10.27
CA ASN A 146 0.62 16.55 10.04
C ASN A 146 1.05 16.51 8.58
N TYR A 147 1.82 17.51 8.13
CA TYR A 147 2.37 17.53 6.78
C TYR A 147 3.28 16.33 6.53
N ASP A 148 3.06 15.63 5.41
CA ASP A 148 3.88 14.51 4.97
C ASP A 148 4.84 14.95 3.86
N SER A 149 6.10 15.12 4.24
CA SER A 149 7.20 15.54 3.37
C SER A 149 7.82 14.41 2.53
N THR A 150 7.33 13.17 2.64
CA THR A 150 7.91 12.04 1.91
C THR A 150 7.59 12.09 0.41
N TRP A 151 8.50 11.56 -0.42
CA TRP A 151 8.40 11.61 -1.89
C TRP A 151 7.03 11.15 -2.43
N ARG A 152 6.44 11.90 -3.36
CA ARG A 152 5.19 11.58 -4.06
C ARG A 152 5.39 11.64 -5.58
N PRO A 153 4.63 10.87 -6.38
CA PRO A 153 4.62 11.05 -7.83
C PRO A 153 4.03 12.43 -8.16
N SER A 154 4.66 13.16 -9.11
CA SER A 154 4.20 14.49 -9.55
C SER A 154 2.78 14.50 -10.11
N LYS A 155 2.38 13.39 -10.74
CA LYS A 155 1.01 13.11 -11.14
C LYS A 155 0.41 12.06 -10.23
N SER A 156 -0.78 12.33 -9.72
CA SER A 156 -1.56 11.39 -8.93
C SER A 156 -1.72 10.05 -9.66
N ARG A 157 -1.62 8.93 -8.93
CA ARG A 157 -1.70 7.56 -9.49
C ARG A 157 -2.78 6.77 -8.81
N ARG A 158 -3.58 6.04 -9.57
CA ARG A 158 -4.53 5.04 -9.04
C ARG A 158 -4.33 3.69 -9.73
N TRP A 159 -4.68 2.62 -9.05
CA TRP A 159 -4.59 1.28 -9.63
C TRP A 159 -5.81 0.95 -10.49
N SER A 160 -5.58 0.56 -11.74
CA SER A 160 -6.59 -0.04 -12.61
C SER A 160 -6.41 -1.56 -12.63
N HIS A 161 -7.30 -2.28 -11.93
CA HIS A 161 -7.30 -3.74 -11.94
C HIS A 161 -7.52 -4.29 -13.35
N ARG A 162 -8.53 -3.76 -14.06
CA ARG A 162 -8.83 -4.13 -15.44
C ARG A 162 -7.66 -3.93 -16.40
N LYS A 163 -6.82 -2.90 -16.22
CA LYS A 163 -5.62 -2.69 -17.07
C LYS A 163 -4.36 -3.34 -16.48
N ASN A 164 -4.47 -3.93 -15.29
CA ASN A 164 -3.37 -4.50 -14.48
C ASN A 164 -2.14 -3.59 -14.37
N ARG A 165 -2.37 -2.28 -14.23
CA ARG A 165 -1.31 -1.27 -14.14
C ARG A 165 -1.79 0.00 -13.43
N PRO A 166 -0.88 0.85 -12.94
CA PRO A 166 -1.22 2.17 -12.46
C PRO A 166 -1.62 3.05 -13.64
N ILE A 167 -2.60 3.90 -13.42
CA ILE A 167 -3.04 4.92 -14.37
C ILE A 167 -2.97 6.28 -13.68
N GLU A 168 -2.95 7.36 -14.48
CA GLU A 168 -3.11 8.70 -13.93
C GLU A 168 -4.47 8.79 -13.21
N GLY A 169 -4.43 9.39 -12.02
CA GLY A 169 -5.64 9.75 -11.29
C GLY A 169 -6.31 10.91 -12.01
N LYS A 170 -7.63 10.82 -12.21
CA LYS A 170 -8.48 12.00 -12.14
C LYS A 170 -8.86 12.13 -10.68
#